data_AF-A0A0P1A5K9-F1
#
_entry.id   AF-A0A0P1A5K9-F1
#
_cell.length_a   1.000
_cell.length_b   1.000
_cell.length_c   1.000
_cell.angle_alpha   90.00
_cell.angle_beta   90.00
_cell.angle_gamma   90.00
#
_symmetry.space_group_name_H-M   'P 1'
#
loop_
_entity.id
_entity.type
_entity.pdbx_description
1 polymer ?
#
loop_
_entity_poly.entity_id
_entity_poly.type
_entity_poly.pdbx_seq_one_letter_code
_entity_poly.pdbx_strand_id
1 'polypeptide(L)'
;MATLRIGYYDPVRRTRDKKNVAFWYEDKKLYFHVLFETKETALLFETDLRIGPQTLGSELYDQVVETRVEQINAVSAGLQRVFHTDYVPDESDSPEKTISSVSLTTSVSILDPLTDEFKYQRIEHKNLFIPYGKAESCHLVSKKQSRDHKRKYAKYDRDPNNWLALSREMHGWYEGLNTQLPIVNMLSGSVEKNPSIGNRRKVEVIVKVVDAQCTDLVFSRLKNGSTKTDDPLVMKTFVYLENPETFRFCMRWKYDDNDTRQRSFFDMIPAAN
;
A
#
# COMPACT_ATOMS: atom_id res chain seq x y z
N MET A 1 4.17 4.97 3.97
CA MET A 1 4.45 6.39 3.67
C MET A 1 3.41 7.38 4.21
N ALA A 2 2.41 6.99 5.01
CA ALA A 2 1.43 7.96 5.53
C ALA A 2 1.90 8.85 6.71
N THR A 3 3.21 9.10 6.89
CA THR A 3 3.70 9.87 8.07
C THR A 3 4.83 10.87 7.86
N LEU A 4 5.15 11.31 6.63
CA LEU A 4 6.25 12.29 6.46
C LEU A 4 5.99 13.48 5.52
N ARG A 5 4.78 13.65 4.97
CA ARG A 5 4.46 14.87 4.21
C ARG A 5 3.65 15.81 5.09
N ILE A 6 4.35 16.71 5.77
CA ILE A 6 3.71 17.74 6.58
C ILE A 6 3.22 18.83 5.62
N GLY A 7 1.92 18.85 5.38
CA GLY A 7 1.24 19.90 4.64
C GLY A 7 0.73 20.99 5.56
N TYR A 8 0.70 22.21 5.06
CA TYR A 8 0.16 23.38 5.73
C TYR A 8 -0.90 24.04 4.86
N TYR A 9 -1.82 24.78 5.44
CA TYR A 9 -2.70 25.67 4.72
C TYR A 9 -2.55 27.09 5.26
N ASP A 10 -2.84 28.07 4.41
CA ASP A 10 -2.80 29.50 4.77
C ASP A 10 -4.23 29.96 5.11
N PRO A 11 -4.56 30.22 6.39
CA PRO A 11 -5.89 30.67 6.79
C PRO A 11 -6.27 32.05 6.21
N VAL A 12 -5.28 32.83 5.74
CA VAL A 12 -5.52 34.16 5.16
C VAL A 12 -6.07 34.06 3.74
N ARG A 13 -5.85 32.93 3.04
CA ARG A 13 -6.48 32.61 1.75
C ARG A 13 -7.93 32.19 1.96
N ARG A 14 -8.78 33.16 2.33
CA ARG A 14 -10.23 32.98 2.50
C ARG A 14 -10.86 32.53 1.19
N THR A 15 -11.57 31.40 1.19
CA THR A 15 -12.58 31.10 0.17
C THR A 15 -13.78 32.06 0.34
N ARG A 16 -14.66 32.13 -0.67
CA ARG A 16 -15.77 33.11 -0.74
C ARG A 16 -16.61 33.21 0.54
N ASP A 17 -16.68 32.14 1.33
CA ASP A 17 -17.49 32.04 2.56
C ASP A 17 -16.75 32.35 3.87
N LYS A 18 -15.54 32.93 3.82
CA LYS A 18 -14.77 33.37 5.01
C LYS A 18 -14.45 32.25 6.03
N LYS A 19 -14.52 30.97 5.64
CA LYS A 19 -14.10 29.86 6.48
C LYS A 19 -12.59 29.62 6.35
N ASN A 20 -11.90 29.47 7.48
CA ASN A 20 -10.50 29.07 7.52
C ASN A 20 -10.43 27.54 7.43
N VAL A 21 -10.46 26.99 6.21
CA VAL A 21 -10.52 25.53 6.02
C VAL A 21 -9.48 25.07 5.01
N ALA A 22 -8.85 23.94 5.28
CA ALA A 22 -7.88 23.30 4.39
C ALA A 22 -8.55 22.62 3.18
N PHE A 23 -9.80 22.18 3.37
CA PHE A 23 -10.64 21.48 2.41
C PHE A 23 -11.98 22.19 2.30
N TRP A 24 -12.53 22.31 1.10
CA TRP A 24 -13.87 22.84 0.90
C TRP A 24 -14.51 22.23 -0.35
N TYR A 25 -15.82 22.22 -0.38
CA TYR A 25 -16.59 21.82 -1.55
C TYR A 25 -17.09 23.05 -2.30
N GLU A 26 -17.03 23.01 -3.63
CA GLU A 26 -17.86 23.86 -4.49
C GLU A 26 -18.64 22.93 -5.43
N ASP A 27 -19.96 22.96 -5.33
CA ASP A 27 -20.87 22.00 -5.97
C ASP A 27 -20.52 20.55 -5.59
N LYS A 28 -20.07 19.75 -6.56
CA LYS A 28 -19.68 18.32 -6.39
C LYS A 28 -18.17 18.12 -6.47
N LYS A 29 -17.39 19.19 -6.32
CA LYS A 29 -15.93 19.15 -6.44
C LYS A 29 -15.30 19.48 -5.09
N LEU A 30 -14.43 18.58 -4.62
CA LEU A 30 -13.58 18.82 -3.46
C LEU A 30 -12.35 19.62 -3.91
N TYR A 31 -12.11 20.74 -3.26
CA TYR A 31 -10.93 21.56 -3.45
C TYR A 31 -10.10 21.60 -2.16
N PHE A 32 -8.78 21.69 -2.33
CA PHE A 32 -7.85 21.91 -1.24
C PHE A 32 -6.62 22.66 -1.72
N HIS A 33 -6.04 23.46 -0.84
CA HIS A 33 -4.77 24.13 -1.08
C HIS A 33 -3.79 23.75 0.03
N VAL A 34 -2.75 23.01 -0.35
CA VAL A 34 -1.73 22.54 0.59
C VAL A 34 -0.37 23.12 0.20
N LEU A 35 0.27 23.74 1.18
CA LEU A 35 1.62 24.28 1.13
C LEU A 35 2.59 23.25 1.72
N PHE A 36 3.75 23.13 1.09
CA PHE A 36 4.83 22.27 1.54
C PHE A 36 6.11 23.09 1.68
N GLU A 37 6.96 22.73 2.65
CA GLU A 37 8.24 23.41 2.86
C GLU A 37 9.17 23.29 1.65
N THR A 38 9.11 22.16 0.92
CA THR A 38 9.97 21.90 -0.23
C THR A 38 9.15 21.57 -1.48
N LYS A 39 9.67 22.00 -2.64
CA LYS A 39 9.12 21.65 -3.95
C LYS A 39 9.06 20.14 -4.18
N GLU A 40 10.07 19.41 -3.70
CA GLU A 40 10.12 17.95 -3.81
C GLU A 40 8.91 17.29 -3.14
N THR A 41 8.57 17.71 -1.92
CA THR A 41 7.41 17.16 -1.19
C THR A 41 6.09 17.44 -1.90
N ALA A 42 5.94 18.65 -2.47
CA ALA A 42 4.77 19.01 -3.25
C ALA A 42 4.61 18.16 -4.52
N LEU A 43 5.71 17.93 -5.25
CA LEU A 43 5.71 17.10 -6.46
C LEU A 43 5.43 15.62 -6.16
N LEU A 44 5.96 15.09 -5.06
CA LEU A 44 5.65 13.73 -4.61
C LEU A 44 4.17 13.59 -4.24
N PHE A 45 3.59 14.60 -3.60
CA PHE A 45 2.16 14.62 -3.29
C PHE A 45 1.29 14.74 -4.54
N GLU A 46 1.64 15.62 -5.49
CA GLU A 46 0.98 15.69 -6.78
C GLU A 46 1.02 14.36 -7.54
N THR A 47 2.18 13.70 -7.54
CA THR A 47 2.36 12.40 -8.19
C THR A 47 1.41 11.35 -7.60
N ASP A 48 1.34 11.25 -6.28
CA ASP A 48 0.44 10.29 -5.63
C ASP A 48 -1.04 10.58 -5.92
N LEU A 49 -1.44 11.86 -5.92
CA LEU A 49 -2.80 12.28 -6.29
C LEU A 49 -3.16 11.92 -7.73
N ARG A 50 -2.22 12.09 -8.68
CA ARG A 50 -2.44 11.75 -10.10
C ARG A 50 -2.49 10.25 -10.35
N ILE A 51 -1.75 9.47 -9.57
CA ILE A 51 -1.75 8.01 -9.66
C ILE A 51 -3.02 7.41 -9.05
N GLY A 52 -3.58 8.04 -8.01
CA GLY A 52 -4.79 7.58 -7.32
C GLY A 52 -5.93 7.16 -8.27
N PRO A 53 -6.35 8.01 -9.22
CA PRO A 53 -7.39 7.67 -10.20
C PRO A 53 -7.07 6.56 -11.17
N GLN A 54 -5.78 6.32 -11.42
CA GLN A 54 -5.33 5.23 -12.29
C GLN A 54 -5.26 3.90 -11.54
N THR A 55 -5.40 3.89 -10.21
CA THR A 55 -5.22 2.66 -9.42
C THR A 55 -6.58 1.99 -9.20
N LEU A 56 -6.80 0.83 -9.83
CA LEU A 56 -8.04 0.06 -9.65
C LEU A 56 -8.31 -0.26 -8.17
N GLY A 57 -9.54 -0.02 -7.73
CA GLY A 57 -9.95 -0.24 -6.33
C GLY A 57 -9.53 0.87 -5.37
N SER A 58 -8.85 1.93 -5.84
CA SER A 58 -8.70 3.18 -5.10
C SER A 58 -10.05 3.87 -4.92
N GLU A 59 -10.25 4.60 -3.82
CA GLU A 59 -11.42 5.48 -3.65
C GLU A 59 -11.46 6.61 -4.69
N LEU A 60 -10.32 6.92 -5.30
CA LEU A 60 -10.20 7.89 -6.38
C LEU A 60 -10.34 7.28 -7.78
N TYR A 61 -10.55 5.96 -7.90
CA TYR A 61 -10.66 5.31 -9.20
C TYR A 61 -11.77 5.95 -10.05
N ASP A 62 -11.46 6.21 -11.33
CA ASP A 62 -12.30 6.95 -12.28
C ASP A 62 -12.66 8.40 -11.89
N GLN A 63 -12.05 8.96 -10.85
CA GLN A 63 -12.23 10.38 -10.49
C GLN A 63 -11.33 11.29 -11.33
N VAL A 64 -11.88 12.43 -11.75
CA VAL A 64 -11.09 13.47 -12.41
C VAL A 64 -10.37 14.29 -11.35
N VAL A 65 -9.05 14.13 -11.27
CA VAL A 65 -8.19 14.89 -10.34
C VAL A 65 -7.36 15.90 -11.12
N GLU A 66 -7.60 17.18 -10.87
CA GLU A 66 -6.81 18.29 -11.42
C GLU A 66 -5.85 18.81 -10.36
N THR A 67 -4.55 18.88 -10.69
CA THR A 67 -3.52 19.38 -9.77
C THR A 67 -2.71 20.50 -10.41
N ARG A 68 -2.30 21.47 -9.59
CA ARG A 68 -1.37 22.55 -9.98
C ARG A 68 -0.40 22.79 -8.84
N VAL A 69 0.90 22.72 -9.13
CA VAL A 69 1.96 23.02 -8.17
C VAL A 69 2.62 24.34 -8.54
N GLU A 70 2.60 25.29 -7.60
CA GLU A 70 3.20 26.62 -7.77
C GLU A 70 4.13 26.95 -6.62
N GLN A 71 5.19 27.71 -6.92
CA GLN A 71 6.03 28.28 -5.89
C GLN A 71 5.35 29.53 -5.31
N ILE A 72 5.20 29.56 -3.99
CA ILE A 72 4.57 30.68 -3.28
C ILE A 72 5.60 31.24 -2.29
N ASN A 73 5.80 32.56 -2.33
CA ASN A 73 6.54 33.28 -1.31
C ASN A 73 5.61 33.57 -0.13
N ALA A 74 5.36 32.56 0.70
CA ALA A 74 4.50 32.72 1.87
C ALA A 74 5.23 33.48 2.98
N VAL A 75 4.61 34.55 3.50
CA VAL A 75 5.11 35.24 4.70
C VAL A 75 4.69 34.40 5.91
N SER A 76 5.67 33.91 6.67
CA SER A 76 5.56 32.86 7.71
C SER A 76 4.58 33.12 8.88
N ALA A 77 3.76 34.17 8.87
CA ALA A 77 2.91 34.54 9.98
C ALA A 77 1.55 33.82 9.91
N GLY A 78 1.51 32.55 10.32
CA GLY A 78 0.25 31.89 10.72
C GLY A 78 -0.23 30.69 9.90
N LEU A 79 0.67 30.01 9.17
CA LEU A 79 0.32 28.74 8.51
C LEU A 79 -0.15 27.70 9.53
N GLN A 80 -1.22 26.99 9.21
CA GLN A 80 -1.77 25.92 10.04
C GLN A 80 -1.48 24.57 9.41
N ARG A 81 -1.07 23.61 10.23
CA ARG A 81 -0.81 22.25 9.76
C ARG A 81 -2.13 21.58 9.38
N VAL A 82 -2.13 20.89 8.25
CA VAL A 82 -3.28 20.09 7.80
C VAL A 82 -3.31 18.77 8.59
N PHE A 83 -4.44 18.50 9.22
CA PHE A 83 -4.76 17.25 9.90
C PHE A 83 -5.96 16.58 9.24
N HIS A 84 -6.09 15.26 9.43
CA HIS A 84 -7.28 14.52 9.01
C HIS A 84 -8.57 15.12 9.62
N THR A 85 -8.49 15.62 10.85
CA THR A 85 -9.62 16.26 11.54
C THR A 85 -10.07 17.58 10.91
N ASP A 86 -9.28 18.15 10.00
CA ASP A 86 -9.66 19.35 9.26
C ASP A 86 -10.63 19.04 8.11
N TYR A 87 -10.82 17.75 7.79
CA TYR A 87 -11.88 17.28 6.91
C TYR A 87 -13.15 16.99 7.73
N VAL A 88 -14.24 17.68 7.40
CA VAL A 88 -15.55 17.52 8.06
C VAL A 88 -16.48 16.80 7.07
N PRO A 89 -16.73 15.48 7.26
CA PRO A 89 -17.52 14.68 6.33
C PRO A 89 -19.01 15.05 6.28
N ASP A 90 -19.51 15.81 7.27
CA ASP A 90 -20.92 16.17 7.43
C ASP A 90 -21.22 17.64 7.02
N GLU A 91 -20.31 18.34 6.32
CA GLU A 91 -20.70 19.60 5.65
C GLU A 91 -21.70 19.30 4.53
N SER A 92 -22.76 20.11 4.38
CA SER A 92 -24.01 19.82 3.65
C SER A 92 -23.88 19.38 2.19
N ASP A 93 -22.69 19.55 1.60
CA ASP A 93 -22.39 19.23 0.20
C ASP A 93 -21.50 17.99 0.03
N SER A 94 -21.13 17.31 1.13
CA SER A 94 -20.34 16.08 1.09
C SER A 94 -21.23 14.87 0.74
N PRO A 95 -20.80 13.98 -0.19
CA PRO A 95 -21.49 12.70 -0.40
C PRO A 95 -21.49 11.88 0.90
N GLU A 96 -22.65 11.33 1.29
CA GLU A 96 -22.74 10.50 2.48
C GLU A 96 -21.78 9.30 2.42
N LYS A 97 -20.93 9.22 3.46
CA LYS A 97 -20.10 8.08 3.89
C LYS A 97 -19.13 7.53 2.85
N THR A 98 -17.85 7.73 3.14
CA THR A 98 -16.91 6.60 3.40
C THR A 98 -15.82 7.14 4.32
N ILE A 99 -16.01 7.05 5.65
CA ILE A 99 -14.86 7.15 6.53
C ILE A 99 -14.10 5.84 6.30
N SER A 100 -13.08 5.90 5.44
CA SER A 100 -11.99 4.93 5.44
C SER A 100 -11.34 5.06 6.80
N SER A 101 -11.91 4.33 7.76
CA SER A 101 -11.32 4.14 9.05
C SER A 101 -9.96 3.57 8.73
N VAL A 102 -8.90 4.37 8.89
CA VAL A 102 -7.53 3.88 8.91
C VAL A 102 -7.54 2.88 10.05
N SER A 103 -7.84 1.64 9.72
CA SER A 103 -7.94 0.56 10.65
C SER A 103 -6.51 0.32 11.07
N LEU A 104 -6.15 0.94 12.19
CA LEU A 104 -5.19 0.44 13.14
C LEU A 104 -5.73 -0.91 13.64
N THR A 105 -5.90 -1.89 12.75
CA THR A 105 -6.07 -3.27 13.15
C THR A 105 -4.78 -3.65 13.85
N THR A 106 -4.94 -3.96 15.12
CA THR A 106 -3.99 -4.19 16.20
C THR A 106 -3.04 -5.37 16.00
N SER A 107 -2.63 -5.68 14.77
CA SER A 107 -1.79 -6.84 14.44
C SER A 107 -0.67 -6.57 13.45
N VAL A 108 -0.28 -5.31 13.24
CA VAL A 108 0.90 -4.98 12.45
C VAL A 108 2.14 -5.04 13.35
N SER A 109 2.90 -6.12 13.24
CA SER A 109 4.24 -6.18 13.86
C SER A 109 5.24 -5.49 12.95
N ILE A 110 5.96 -4.53 13.53
CA ILE A 110 6.98 -3.76 12.83
C ILE A 110 8.32 -4.48 12.94
N LEU A 111 9.00 -4.68 11.82
CA LEU A 111 10.32 -5.32 11.74
C LEU A 111 11.42 -4.26 11.73
N ASP A 112 12.47 -4.53 12.51
CA ASP A 112 13.71 -3.76 12.48
C ASP A 112 14.52 -4.13 11.21
N PRO A 113 15.12 -3.16 10.49
CA PRO A 113 15.98 -3.44 9.33
C PRO A 113 17.14 -4.41 9.58
N LEU A 114 17.52 -4.63 10.85
CA LEU A 114 18.58 -5.54 11.26
C LEU A 114 18.11 -6.99 11.42
N THR A 115 16.80 -7.27 11.44
CA THR A 115 16.32 -8.65 11.62
C THR A 115 16.52 -9.51 10.37
N ASP A 116 16.58 -10.82 10.58
CA ASP A 116 16.75 -11.79 9.50
C ASP A 116 15.51 -11.81 8.59
N GLU A 117 14.31 -11.60 9.12
CA GLU A 117 13.07 -11.50 8.34
C GLU A 117 13.14 -10.34 7.35
N PHE A 118 13.59 -9.16 7.80
CA PHE A 118 13.76 -8.02 6.89
C PHE A 118 14.85 -8.27 5.83
N LYS A 119 15.99 -8.84 6.22
CA LYS A 119 17.11 -9.07 5.30
C LYS A 119 16.79 -10.12 4.25
N TYR A 120 16.12 -11.19 4.64
CA TYR A 120 15.97 -12.39 3.81
C TYR A 120 14.57 -12.57 3.22
N GLN A 121 13.53 -12.03 3.86
CA GLN A 121 12.13 -12.23 3.48
C GLN A 121 11.43 -10.97 2.94
N ARG A 122 12.22 -9.95 2.58
CA ARG A 122 11.74 -8.74 1.91
C ARG A 122 11.81 -8.88 0.39
N ILE A 123 10.76 -8.45 -0.30
CA ILE A 123 10.70 -8.42 -1.77
C ILE A 123 10.99 -7.02 -2.35
N GLU A 124 10.76 -5.97 -1.57
CA GLU A 124 10.93 -4.58 -1.97
C GLU A 124 12.38 -4.08 -1.84
N HIS A 125 12.73 -2.99 -2.49
CA HIS A 125 14.05 -2.38 -2.40
C HIS A 125 14.29 -1.74 -1.01
N LYS A 126 15.52 -1.84 -0.49
CA LYS A 126 15.87 -1.35 0.87
C LYS A 126 15.63 0.14 1.07
N ASN A 127 15.78 0.93 0.00
CA ASN A 127 15.64 2.39 0.07
C ASN A 127 14.22 2.84 0.43
N LEU A 128 13.21 1.99 0.24
CA LEU A 128 11.84 2.29 0.65
C LEU A 128 11.66 2.30 2.18
N PHE A 129 12.64 1.78 2.91
CA PHE A 129 12.62 1.65 4.37
C PHE A 129 13.62 2.58 5.07
N ILE A 130 14.46 3.31 4.33
CA ILE A 130 15.53 4.14 4.93
C ILE A 130 15.19 5.62 4.67
N PRO A 131 15.42 6.52 5.65
CA PRO A 131 15.91 6.28 7.01
C PRO A 131 14.81 5.98 8.04
N TYR A 132 13.53 6.20 7.71
CA TYR A 132 12.43 6.16 8.68
C TYR A 132 11.32 5.16 8.33
N GLY A 133 11.39 4.52 7.16
CA GLY A 133 10.41 3.53 6.76
C GLY A 133 10.58 2.26 7.60
N LYS A 134 9.47 1.63 7.98
CA LYS A 134 9.53 0.35 8.70
C LYS A 134 8.80 -0.71 7.91
N ALA A 135 9.35 -1.92 7.93
CA ALA A 135 8.68 -3.07 7.35
C ALA A 135 7.64 -3.60 8.32
N GLU A 136 6.54 -4.07 7.77
CA GLU A 136 5.48 -4.76 8.47
C GLU A 136 5.64 -6.26 8.21
N SER A 137 5.39 -7.08 9.23
CA SER A 137 5.33 -8.53 9.07
C SER A 137 3.96 -8.91 8.51
N CYS A 138 3.90 -9.03 7.18
CA CYS A 138 2.71 -9.48 6.48
C CYS A 138 2.58 -11.01 6.65
N HIS A 139 1.57 -11.47 7.37
CA HIS A 139 1.33 -12.91 7.57
C HIS A 139 0.60 -13.48 6.37
N LEU A 140 1.17 -14.52 5.76
CA LEU A 140 0.55 -15.21 4.61
C LEU A 140 -0.72 -15.95 5.06
N VAL A 141 -0.63 -16.78 6.10
CA VAL A 141 -1.79 -17.30 6.82
C VAL A 141 -2.06 -16.41 8.02
N SER A 142 -3.20 -15.72 8.01
CA SER A 142 -3.51 -14.70 9.01
C SER A 142 -3.67 -15.29 10.42
N LYS A 143 -3.38 -14.48 11.45
CA LYS A 143 -3.58 -14.85 12.86
C LYS A 143 -5.04 -15.23 13.15
N LYS A 144 -5.99 -14.57 12.50
CA LYS A 144 -7.41 -14.90 12.60
C LYS A 144 -7.65 -16.35 12.12
N GLN A 145 -7.13 -16.71 10.96
CA GLN A 145 -7.27 -18.07 10.43
C GLN A 145 -6.56 -19.10 11.30
N SER A 146 -5.38 -18.77 11.82
CA SER A 146 -4.65 -19.61 12.79
C SER A 146 -5.43 -19.83 14.08
N ARG A 147 -6.17 -18.82 14.55
CA ARG A 147 -7.02 -18.87 15.76
C ARG A 147 -8.34 -19.61 15.54
N ASP A 148 -9.00 -19.37 14.41
CA ASP A 148 -10.33 -19.90 14.11
C ASP A 148 -10.24 -21.38 13.66
N HIS A 149 -9.15 -21.75 12.99
CA HIS A 149 -8.90 -23.11 12.49
C HIS A 149 -7.66 -23.73 13.13
N LYS A 150 -7.57 -23.71 14.47
CA LYS A 150 -6.37 -24.09 15.22
C LYS A 150 -5.78 -25.44 14.79
N ARG A 151 -6.63 -26.44 14.53
CA ARG A 151 -6.19 -27.78 14.12
C ARG A 151 -5.37 -27.78 12.82
N LYS A 152 -5.64 -26.85 11.90
CA LYS A 152 -5.01 -26.81 10.58
C LYS A 152 -3.91 -25.75 10.49
N TYR A 153 -4.11 -24.58 11.08
CA TYR A 153 -3.28 -23.40 10.82
C TYR A 153 -2.51 -22.86 12.04
N ALA A 154 -2.80 -23.30 13.28
CA ALA A 154 -2.11 -22.76 14.46
C ALA A 154 -0.59 -22.93 14.42
N LYS A 155 -0.09 -23.99 13.77
CA LYS A 155 1.34 -24.24 13.63
C LYS A 155 2.09 -23.15 12.85
N TYR A 156 1.39 -22.32 12.08
CA TYR A 156 1.99 -21.25 11.28
C TYR A 156 1.96 -19.88 11.96
N ASP A 157 1.22 -19.72 13.06
CA ASP A 157 1.00 -18.41 13.73
C ASP A 157 2.30 -17.73 14.17
N ARG A 158 3.32 -18.52 14.52
CA ARG A 158 4.64 -18.05 14.95
C ARG A 158 5.79 -18.60 14.10
N ASP A 159 5.48 -19.25 12.97
CA ASP A 159 6.52 -19.85 12.12
C ASP A 159 7.14 -18.77 11.22
N PRO A 160 8.43 -18.40 11.35
CA PRO A 160 9.11 -17.36 10.55
C PRO A 160 9.01 -17.53 9.03
N ASN A 161 8.54 -18.67 8.52
CA ASN A 161 8.32 -18.92 7.10
C ASN A 161 6.88 -18.58 6.65
N ASN A 162 6.01 -18.06 7.55
CA ASN A 162 4.64 -17.64 7.28
C ASN A 162 4.51 -16.12 7.03
N TRP A 163 5.59 -15.39 6.78
CA TRP A 163 5.59 -13.93 6.73
C TRP A 163 6.41 -13.43 5.55
N LEU A 164 6.08 -12.22 5.12
CA LEU A 164 6.91 -11.38 4.28
C LEU A 164 7.18 -10.07 5.01
N ALA A 165 8.37 -9.52 4.81
CA ALA A 165 8.67 -8.16 5.25
C ALA A 165 8.28 -7.19 4.12
N LEU A 166 7.16 -6.48 4.30
CA LEU A 166 6.59 -5.57 3.30
C LEU A 166 6.51 -4.15 3.83
N SER A 167 6.61 -3.15 2.96
CA SER A 167 6.21 -1.78 3.27
C SER A 167 4.70 -1.72 3.52
N ARG A 168 4.26 -0.70 4.26
CA ARG A 168 2.83 -0.49 4.51
C ARG A 168 2.00 -0.41 3.22
N GLU A 169 2.55 0.20 2.18
CA GLU A 169 1.91 0.27 0.86
C GLU A 169 1.74 -1.13 0.26
N MET A 170 2.84 -1.87 0.11
CA MET A 170 2.82 -3.21 -0.50
C MET A 170 1.98 -4.19 0.32
N HIS A 171 2.05 -4.11 1.64
CA HIS A 171 1.22 -4.89 2.53
C HIS A 171 -0.26 -4.56 2.33
N GLY A 172 -0.61 -3.28 2.27
CA GLY A 172 -1.99 -2.85 2.05
C GLY A 172 -2.53 -3.21 0.67
N TRP A 173 -1.71 -3.18 -0.39
CA TRP A 173 -2.09 -3.64 -1.73
C TRP A 173 -2.25 -5.16 -1.81
N TYR A 174 -1.44 -5.91 -1.06
CA TYR A 174 -1.50 -7.37 -1.03
C TYR A 174 -2.64 -7.90 -0.16
N GLU A 175 -3.00 -7.19 0.91
CA GLU A 175 -4.14 -7.53 1.77
C GLU A 175 -5.45 -6.87 1.32
N GLY A 176 -5.41 -5.92 0.38
CA GLY A 176 -6.57 -5.09 0.04
C GLY A 176 -7.06 -4.26 1.22
N LEU A 177 -6.12 -3.67 1.99
CA LEU A 177 -6.42 -2.73 3.08
C LEU A 177 -6.48 -1.28 2.60
N ASN A 178 -5.79 -0.97 1.51
CA ASN A 178 -5.72 0.39 0.94
C ASN A 178 -6.62 0.54 -0.31
N THR A 179 -7.28 -0.54 -0.73
CA THR A 179 -8.06 -0.65 -1.97
C THR A 179 -9.22 -1.61 -1.77
N GLN A 180 -10.29 -1.50 -2.56
CA GLN A 180 -11.50 -2.34 -2.47
C GLN A 180 -11.22 -3.84 -2.71
N LEU A 181 -10.15 -4.15 -3.44
CA LEU A 181 -9.63 -5.49 -3.68
C LEU A 181 -8.10 -5.51 -3.52
N PRO A 182 -7.48 -6.67 -3.23
CA PRO A 182 -6.03 -6.81 -3.37
C PRO A 182 -5.61 -6.55 -4.82
N ILE A 183 -4.74 -5.57 -5.05
CA ILE A 183 -4.23 -5.26 -6.41
C ILE A 183 -2.93 -6.01 -6.72
N VAL A 184 -2.29 -6.57 -5.69
CA VAL A 184 -1.13 -7.46 -5.81
C VAL A 184 -1.51 -8.85 -5.34
N ASN A 185 -1.09 -9.87 -6.07
CA ASN A 185 -1.14 -11.25 -5.63
C ASN A 185 0.23 -11.93 -5.86
N MET A 186 0.55 -12.96 -5.07
CA MET A 186 1.89 -13.56 -5.06
C MET A 186 1.84 -15.08 -5.01
N LEU A 187 2.72 -15.72 -5.78
CA LEU A 187 2.90 -17.17 -5.79
C LEU A 187 4.36 -17.53 -5.55
N SER A 188 4.57 -18.72 -4.99
CA SER A 188 5.91 -19.29 -4.90
C SER A 188 6.28 -19.97 -6.23
N GLY A 189 7.48 -19.68 -6.73
CA GLY A 189 8.05 -20.26 -7.94
C GLY A 189 9.04 -21.38 -7.63
N SER A 190 10.15 -21.43 -8.36
CA SER A 190 11.22 -22.40 -8.15
C SER A 190 11.93 -22.21 -6.80
N VAL A 191 12.40 -23.31 -6.20
CA VAL A 191 13.25 -23.30 -5.00
C VAL A 191 14.63 -23.83 -5.38
N GLU A 192 15.68 -23.14 -4.97
CA GLU A 192 17.04 -23.63 -5.15
C GLU A 192 17.26 -24.92 -4.36
N LYS A 193 17.89 -25.93 -4.99
CA LYS A 193 18.12 -27.24 -4.38
C LYS A 193 19.00 -27.13 -3.13
N ASN A 194 20.03 -26.31 -3.21
CA ASN A 194 21.02 -26.13 -2.15
C ASN A 194 20.80 -24.81 -1.40
N PRO A 195 21.21 -24.71 -0.13
CA PRO A 195 21.23 -23.44 0.59
C PRO A 195 22.09 -22.40 -0.14
N SER A 196 21.56 -21.19 -0.27
CA SER A 196 22.20 -20.08 -0.97
C SER A 196 22.89 -19.13 0.02
N ILE A 197 22.31 -18.95 1.22
CA ILE A 197 22.85 -18.08 2.27
C ILE A 197 22.69 -18.79 3.62
N GLY A 198 23.81 -19.20 4.22
CA GLY A 198 23.79 -19.98 5.45
C GLY A 198 22.98 -21.27 5.26
N ASN A 199 21.98 -21.50 6.12
CA ASN A 199 21.03 -22.60 6.04
C ASN A 199 19.79 -22.30 5.17
N ARG A 200 19.71 -21.12 4.54
CA ARG A 200 18.53 -20.64 3.81
C ARG A 200 18.62 -20.94 2.33
N ARG A 201 17.52 -21.41 1.75
CA ARG A 201 17.35 -21.64 0.31
C ARG A 201 16.64 -20.45 -0.33
N LYS A 202 17.09 -20.06 -1.52
CA LYS A 202 16.40 -19.06 -2.34
C LYS A 202 15.08 -19.63 -2.86
N VAL A 203 14.01 -18.88 -2.67
CA VAL A 203 12.68 -19.17 -3.19
C VAL A 203 12.27 -18.04 -4.12
N GLU A 204 11.95 -18.37 -5.37
CA GLU A 204 11.37 -17.42 -6.32
C GLU A 204 9.97 -17.03 -5.84
N VAL A 205 9.64 -15.74 -5.94
CA VAL A 205 8.31 -15.21 -5.68
C VAL A 205 7.83 -14.55 -6.97
N ILE A 206 6.71 -15.03 -7.49
CA ILE A 206 6.03 -14.51 -8.67
C ILE A 206 5.02 -13.47 -8.18
N VAL A 207 5.24 -12.21 -8.51
CA VAL A 207 4.40 -11.08 -8.14
C VAL A 207 3.53 -10.73 -9.34
N LYS A 208 2.21 -10.82 -9.16
CA LYS A 208 1.19 -10.52 -10.16
C LYS A 208 0.42 -9.28 -9.74
N VAL A 209 0.21 -8.36 -10.68
CA VAL A 209 -0.70 -7.21 -10.51
C VAL A 209 -2.03 -7.47 -11.19
N VAL A 210 -3.08 -6.79 -10.73
CA VAL A 210 -4.44 -6.96 -11.24
C VAL A 210 -4.64 -6.37 -12.65
N ASP A 211 -3.96 -5.26 -12.95
CA ASP A 211 -4.03 -4.57 -14.25
C ASP A 211 -2.73 -3.84 -14.61
N ALA A 212 -2.70 -3.27 -15.82
CA ALA A 212 -1.54 -2.58 -16.37
C ALA A 212 -1.20 -1.26 -15.64
N GLN A 213 -2.19 -0.56 -15.08
CA GLN A 213 -1.98 0.71 -14.36
C GLN A 213 -1.27 0.48 -13.02
N CYS A 214 -1.43 -0.70 -12.43
CA CYS A 214 -0.75 -1.11 -11.21
C CYS A 214 0.73 -1.48 -11.41
N THR A 215 1.19 -1.67 -12.65
CA THR A 215 2.53 -2.21 -12.95
C THR A 215 3.64 -1.33 -12.40
N ASP A 216 3.71 -0.06 -12.80
CA ASP A 216 4.76 0.87 -12.34
C ASP A 216 4.69 1.10 -10.83
N LEU A 217 3.48 1.15 -10.26
CA LEU A 217 3.24 1.34 -8.84
C LEU A 217 3.87 0.22 -7.99
N VAL A 218 3.77 -1.02 -8.45
CA VAL A 218 4.20 -2.22 -7.71
C VAL A 218 5.61 -2.63 -8.09
N PHE A 219 5.93 -2.68 -9.38
CA PHE A 219 7.17 -3.25 -9.90
C PHE A 219 8.39 -2.37 -9.68
N SER A 220 8.24 -1.05 -9.70
CA SER A 220 9.32 -0.11 -9.39
C SER A 220 9.86 -0.27 -7.95
N ARG A 221 9.07 -0.89 -7.07
CA ARG A 221 9.40 -1.11 -5.66
C ARG A 221 10.19 -2.39 -5.42
N LEU A 222 10.18 -3.33 -6.35
CA LEU A 222 10.85 -4.63 -6.16
C LEU A 222 12.37 -4.46 -6.05
N LYS A 223 13.01 -5.34 -5.28
CA LYS A 223 14.45 -5.27 -5.02
C LYS A 223 15.29 -5.63 -6.24
N ASN A 224 16.56 -5.23 -6.19
CA ASN A 224 17.55 -5.60 -7.19
C ASN A 224 17.63 -7.13 -7.35
N GLY A 225 17.72 -7.57 -8.61
CA GLY A 225 17.66 -8.99 -8.98
C GLY A 225 16.25 -9.50 -9.29
N SER A 226 15.22 -8.65 -9.20
CA SER A 226 13.93 -8.92 -9.81
C SER A 226 14.01 -8.92 -11.33
N THR A 227 13.19 -9.77 -11.97
CA THR A 227 13.19 -9.97 -13.43
C THR A 227 11.78 -9.88 -14.00
N LYS A 228 11.67 -9.37 -15.23
CA LYS A 228 10.42 -9.36 -15.98
C LYS A 228 10.11 -10.75 -16.51
N THR A 229 8.83 -11.04 -16.73
CA THR A 229 8.39 -12.23 -17.44
C THR A 229 7.79 -11.84 -18.79
N ASP A 230 7.37 -12.84 -19.58
CA ASP A 230 6.67 -12.61 -20.85
C ASP A 230 5.28 -12.00 -20.65
N ASP A 231 4.69 -12.17 -19.46
CA ASP A 231 3.45 -11.51 -19.06
C ASP A 231 3.78 -10.13 -18.44
N PRO A 232 3.29 -9.02 -19.04
CA PRO A 232 3.57 -7.67 -18.54
C PRO A 232 2.96 -7.39 -17.16
N LEU A 233 2.01 -8.21 -16.69
CA LEU A 233 1.40 -8.11 -15.37
C LEU A 233 2.10 -8.97 -14.32
N VAL A 234 3.24 -9.59 -14.67
CA VAL A 234 3.96 -10.51 -13.80
C VAL A 234 5.46 -10.22 -13.78
N MET A 235 6.01 -10.10 -12.57
CA MET A 235 7.44 -10.04 -12.31
C MET A 235 7.88 -11.10 -11.31
N LYS A 236 9.14 -11.51 -11.41
CA LYS A 236 9.77 -12.43 -10.48
C LYS A 236 10.69 -11.68 -9.53
N THR A 237 10.65 -12.06 -8.27
CA THR A 237 11.59 -11.66 -7.22
C THR A 237 11.94 -12.91 -6.41
N PHE A 238 12.56 -12.75 -5.25
CA PHE A 238 12.97 -13.89 -4.43
C PHE A 238 13.03 -13.55 -2.95
N VAL A 239 13.02 -14.57 -2.11
CA VAL A 239 13.31 -14.50 -0.68
C VAL A 239 14.25 -15.66 -0.30
N TYR A 240 14.84 -15.62 0.89
CA TYR A 240 15.65 -16.71 1.43
C TYR A 240 15.02 -17.22 2.71
N LEU A 241 14.80 -18.53 2.78
CA LEU A 241 14.02 -19.16 3.84
C LEU A 241 14.70 -20.45 4.31
N GLU A 242 14.58 -20.75 5.60
CA GLU A 242 15.04 -22.01 6.18
C GLU A 242 14.10 -23.16 5.78
N ASN A 243 12.79 -22.91 5.79
CA ASN A 243 11.77 -23.87 5.39
C ASN A 243 10.91 -23.35 4.22
N PRO A 244 11.40 -23.48 2.97
CA PRO A 244 10.63 -23.20 1.77
C PRO A 244 9.28 -23.90 1.67
N GLU A 245 9.13 -25.13 2.22
CA GLU A 245 7.88 -25.88 2.06
C GLU A 245 6.74 -25.25 2.85
N THR A 246 7.00 -24.82 4.09
CA THR A 246 6.01 -24.04 4.86
C THR A 246 5.63 -22.77 4.11
N PHE A 247 6.61 -22.04 3.62
CA PHE A 247 6.35 -20.79 2.90
C PHE A 247 5.53 -20.99 1.62
N ARG A 248 5.87 -22.01 0.81
CA ARG A 248 5.11 -22.36 -0.40
C ARG A 248 3.66 -22.64 -0.08
N PHE A 249 3.42 -23.42 0.99
CA PHE A 249 2.07 -23.72 1.45
C PHE A 249 1.32 -22.45 1.86
N CYS A 250 1.92 -21.63 2.72
CA CYS A 250 1.28 -20.41 3.23
C CYS A 250 1.03 -19.39 2.11
N MET A 251 1.99 -19.23 1.18
CA MET A 251 1.85 -18.34 0.02
C MET A 251 0.76 -18.83 -0.92
N ARG A 252 0.65 -20.14 -1.15
CA ARG A 252 -0.44 -20.71 -1.95
C ARG A 252 -1.81 -20.45 -1.31
N TRP A 253 -1.91 -20.66 0.00
CA TRP A 253 -3.14 -20.36 0.75
C TRP A 253 -3.55 -18.90 0.57
N LYS A 254 -2.60 -17.96 0.74
CA LYS A 254 -2.87 -16.52 0.60
C LYS A 254 -3.24 -16.15 -0.83
N TYR A 255 -2.60 -16.77 -1.82
CA TYR A 255 -2.94 -16.57 -3.22
C TYR A 255 -4.39 -16.92 -3.50
N ASP A 256 -4.83 -18.11 -3.07
CA ASP A 256 -6.19 -18.58 -3.32
C ASP A 256 -7.25 -17.70 -2.59
N ASP A 257 -6.93 -17.20 -1.39
CA ASP A 257 -7.77 -16.23 -0.65
C ASP A 257 -7.90 -14.90 -1.41
N ASN A 258 -6.79 -14.32 -1.85
CA ASN A 258 -6.77 -13.09 -2.63
C ASN A 258 -7.45 -13.25 -3.99
N ASP A 259 -7.22 -14.37 -4.69
CA ASP A 259 -7.83 -14.67 -6.00
C ASP A 259 -9.36 -14.78 -5.87
N THR A 260 -9.85 -15.39 -4.79
CA THR A 260 -11.29 -15.44 -4.49
C THR A 260 -11.89 -14.04 -4.28
N ARG A 261 -11.19 -13.17 -3.54
CA ARG A 261 -11.62 -11.78 -3.31
C ARG A 261 -11.62 -10.95 -4.60
N GLN A 262 -10.59 -11.11 -5.43
CA GLN A 262 -10.49 -10.46 -6.72
C GLN A 262 -11.63 -10.89 -7.65
N ARG A 263 -11.88 -12.21 -7.81
CA ARG A 263 -13.00 -12.71 -8.62
C ARG A 263 -14.34 -12.20 -8.12
N SER A 264 -14.59 -12.28 -6.82
CA SER A 264 -15.84 -11.79 -6.22
C SER A 264 -16.08 -10.31 -6.54
N PHE A 265 -15.02 -9.49 -6.55
CA PHE A 265 -15.12 -8.08 -6.92
C PHE A 265 -15.50 -7.91 -8.40
N PHE A 266 -14.82 -8.61 -9.32
CA PHE A 266 -15.11 -8.52 -10.75
C PHE A 266 -16.49 -9.09 -11.12
N ASP A 267 -16.95 -10.12 -10.43
CA ASP A 267 -18.28 -10.70 -10.63
C ASP A 267 -19.40 -9.73 -10.18
N MET A 268 -19.11 -8.81 -9.24
CA MET A 268 -20.06 -7.80 -8.76
C MET A 268 -20.12 -6.56 -9.66
N ILE A 269 -19.13 -6.33 -10.51
CA ILE A 269 -19.16 -5.22 -11.48
C ILE A 269 -20.05 -5.66 -12.64
N PRO A 270 -21.21 -5.00 -12.89
CA PRO A 270 -22.02 -5.31 -14.06
C PRO A 270 -21.17 -5.12 -15.31
N ALA A 271 -21.25 -6.05 -16.27
CA ALA A 271 -20.64 -5.84 -17.58
C ALA A 271 -21.18 -4.52 -18.16
N ALA A 272 -20.36 -3.48 -18.15
CA ALA A 272 -20.69 -2.22 -18.78
C ALA A 272 -20.79 -2.50 -20.29
N ASN A 273 -22.02 -2.49 -20.81
CA ASN A 273 -22.31 -2.39 -22.23
C ASN A 273 -22.18 -0.94 -22.70
#